data_AF-A0A7S2SPY1-F1
#
_entry.id   AF-A0A7S2SPY1-F1
#
_cell.length_a   1.000
_cell.length_b   1.000
_cell.length_c   1.000
_cell.angle_alpha   90.00
_cell.angle_beta   90.00
_cell.angle_gamma   90.00
#
_symmetry.space_group_name_H-M   'P 1'
#
loop_
_entity.id
_entity.type
_entity.pdbx_description
1 polymer ?
#
loop_
_entity_poly.entity_id
_entity_poly.type
_entity_poly.pdbx_seq_one_letter_code
_entity_poly.pdbx_strand_id
1 'polypeptide(L)'
;PVPRGVPGELVIGGCSLARGYLHMPRINDTFIESPLNKPARLYRTGDIVKLRGNGELAFMGRKGGYVKIRGYRVELEEIAKVLQAEQHVKYAVVLEKNQNIFAFVEPENGSSLLEEYMLSVC
;
A
#
# COMPACT_ATOMS: atom_id res chain seq x y z
N PRO A 1 15.33 -3.49 -16.69
CA PRO A 1 16.02 -2.91 -15.51
C PRO A 1 16.15 -1.39 -15.72
N VAL A 2 16.21 -0.59 -14.65
CA VAL A 2 16.43 0.87 -14.74
C VAL A 2 17.91 1.21 -14.56
N PRO A 3 18.42 2.32 -15.16
CA PRO A 3 19.79 2.77 -14.93
C PRO A 3 20.08 3.12 -13.46
N ARG A 4 21.36 3.10 -13.08
CA ARG A 4 21.78 3.53 -11.73
C ARG A 4 21.36 4.98 -11.49
N GLY A 5 20.90 5.25 -10.27
CA GLY A 5 20.44 6.58 -9.87
C GLY A 5 19.07 6.99 -10.41
N VAL A 6 18.39 6.16 -11.22
CA VAL A 6 17.03 6.41 -11.69
C VAL A 6 16.03 5.70 -10.76
N PRO A 7 14.99 6.38 -10.25
CA PRO A 7 13.94 5.74 -9.47
C PRO A 7 13.21 4.66 -10.28
N GLY A 8 12.90 3.53 -9.64
CA GLY A 8 12.13 2.45 -10.21
C GLY A 8 11.39 1.64 -9.14
N GLU A 9 10.45 0.80 -9.57
CA GLU A 9 9.74 -0.09 -8.66
C GLU A 9 10.64 -1.27 -8.26
N LEU A 10 10.73 -1.53 -6.96
CA LEU A 10 11.44 -2.68 -6.41
C LEU A 10 10.62 -3.96 -6.66
N VAL A 11 11.27 -4.92 -7.32
CA VAL A 11 10.75 -6.28 -7.48
C VAL A 11 11.71 -7.26 -6.81
N ILE A 12 11.16 -8.27 -6.13
CA ILE A 12 11.94 -9.29 -5.41
C ILE A 12 11.81 -10.61 -6.16
N GLY A 13 12.90 -11.34 -6.33
CA GLY A 13 12.93 -12.69 -6.91
C GLY A 13 13.64 -13.68 -6.01
N GLY A 14 13.62 -14.96 -6.40
CA GLY A 14 14.35 -16.04 -5.72
C GLY A 14 13.50 -16.87 -4.76
N CYS A 15 14.17 -17.65 -3.92
CA CYS A 15 13.55 -18.69 -3.08
C CYS A 15 12.65 -18.14 -1.96
N SER A 16 12.73 -16.85 -1.63
CA SER A 16 11.95 -16.21 -0.57
C SER A 16 10.53 -15.82 -1.01
N LEU A 17 10.14 -16.10 -2.25
CA LEU A 17 8.81 -15.77 -2.74
C LEU A 17 7.74 -16.69 -2.13
N ALA A 18 6.67 -16.07 -1.61
CA ALA A 18 5.46 -16.78 -1.25
C ALA A 18 4.86 -17.48 -2.48
N ARG A 19 4.09 -18.56 -2.29
CA ARG A 19 3.40 -19.25 -3.40
C ARG A 19 2.42 -18.33 -4.13
N GLY A 20 1.80 -17.41 -3.41
CA GLY A 20 0.79 -16.47 -3.88
C GLY A 20 -0.16 -16.10 -2.74
N TYR A 21 -1.16 -15.29 -3.04
CA TYR A 21 -2.28 -14.99 -2.15
C TYR A 21 -3.37 -16.06 -2.30
N LEU A 22 -3.82 -16.63 -1.18
CA LEU A 22 -4.85 -17.68 -1.18
C LEU A 22 -6.20 -17.11 -1.64
N HIS A 23 -6.82 -17.76 -2.63
CA HIS A 23 -8.14 -17.40 -3.20
C HIS A 23 -8.27 -15.95 -3.72
N MET A 24 -7.15 -15.29 -4.04
CA MET A 24 -7.11 -13.90 -4.49
C MET A 24 -6.46 -13.78 -5.87
N PRO A 25 -7.08 -14.33 -6.94
CA PRO A 25 -6.45 -14.39 -8.27
C PRO A 25 -6.03 -13.00 -8.80
N ARG A 26 -6.87 -11.97 -8.63
CA ARG A 26 -6.53 -10.59 -9.05
C ARG A 26 -5.31 -10.00 -8.35
N ILE A 27 -5.06 -10.37 -7.09
CA ILE A 27 -3.90 -9.88 -6.34
C ILE A 27 -2.65 -10.67 -6.74
N ASN A 28 -2.80 -11.93 -7.18
CA ASN A 28 -1.69 -12.74 -7.66
C ASN A 28 -1.03 -12.18 -8.93
N ASP A 29 -1.66 -11.24 -9.64
CA ASP A 29 -1.04 -10.48 -10.74
C ASP A 29 0.17 -9.63 -10.27
N THR A 30 0.37 -9.47 -8.96
CA THR A 30 1.59 -8.90 -8.38
C THR A 30 2.81 -9.81 -8.51
N PHE A 31 2.62 -11.10 -8.73
CA PHE A 31 3.67 -12.06 -9.06
C PHE A 31 3.82 -12.16 -10.58
N ILE A 32 4.83 -11.47 -11.12
CA ILE A 32 5.07 -11.34 -12.56
C ILE A 32 6.16 -12.29 -13.04
N GLU A 33 6.24 -12.48 -14.34
CA GLU A 33 7.38 -13.14 -14.98
C GLU A 33 8.60 -12.21 -15.06
N SER A 34 9.78 -12.79 -14.87
CA SER A 34 11.06 -12.09 -14.99
C SER A 34 11.32 -11.72 -16.45
N PRO A 35 11.62 -10.44 -16.76
CA PRO A 35 12.00 -10.02 -18.11
C PRO A 35 13.45 -10.36 -18.47
N LEU A 36 14.18 -11.06 -17.58
CA LEU A 36 15.56 -11.47 -17.81
C LEU A 36 15.61 -12.84 -18.51
N ASN A 37 16.75 -13.18 -19.12
CA ASN A 37 16.97 -14.38 -19.95
C ASN A 37 16.77 -15.74 -19.23
N LYS A 38 16.30 -15.78 -17.99
CA LYS A 38 15.96 -16.99 -17.26
C LYS A 38 14.52 -16.89 -16.73
N PRO A 39 13.68 -17.90 -16.99
CA PRO A 39 12.33 -17.93 -16.46
C PRO A 39 12.42 -17.94 -14.93
N ALA A 40 11.86 -16.92 -14.32
CA ALA A 40 11.78 -16.76 -12.88
C ALA A 40 10.54 -15.92 -12.56
N ARG A 41 9.97 -16.12 -11.38
CA ARG A 41 8.88 -15.29 -10.88
C ARG A 41 9.46 -14.15 -10.05
N LEU A 42 8.83 -12.98 -10.14
CA LEU A 42 9.17 -11.79 -9.36
C LEU A 42 7.93 -11.28 -8.64
N TYR A 43 8.09 -10.73 -7.44
CA TYR A 43 7.03 -10.08 -6.69
C TYR A 43 7.19 -8.56 -6.75
N ARG A 44 6.13 -7.87 -7.18
CA ARG A 44 6.02 -6.41 -7.14
C ARG A 44 5.76 -5.95 -5.71
N THR A 45 6.75 -5.32 -5.10
CA THR A 45 6.62 -4.82 -3.72
C THR A 45 5.72 -3.58 -3.65
N GLY A 46 5.65 -2.81 -4.74
CA GLY A 46 5.11 -1.45 -4.74
C GLY A 46 6.06 -0.41 -4.16
N ASP A 47 7.23 -0.76 -3.63
CA ASP A 47 8.21 0.22 -3.16
C ASP A 47 8.91 0.89 -4.34
N ILE A 48 9.07 2.22 -4.28
CA ILE A 48 9.87 2.99 -5.23
C ILE A 48 11.23 3.22 -4.60
N VAL A 49 12.28 2.77 -5.29
CA VAL A 49 13.65 2.83 -4.83
C VAL A 49 14.59 3.36 -5.90
N LYS A 50 15.76 3.82 -5.48
CA LYS A 50 16.86 4.23 -6.34
C LYS A 50 18.16 3.55 -5.90
N LEU A 51 18.86 2.93 -6.85
CA LEU A 51 20.18 2.36 -6.60
C LEU A 51 21.23 3.48 -6.54
N ARG A 52 21.88 3.63 -5.39
CA ARG A 52 22.95 4.61 -5.14
C ARG A 52 24.27 4.15 -5.77
N GLY A 53 25.23 5.08 -5.88
CA GLY A 53 26.56 4.80 -6.43
C GLY A 53 27.35 3.76 -5.62
N ASN A 54 27.08 3.67 -4.32
CA ASN A 54 27.66 2.67 -3.41
C ASN A 54 26.95 1.30 -3.46
N GLY A 55 25.92 1.12 -4.30
CA GLY A 55 25.17 -0.13 -4.44
C GLY A 55 24.00 -0.29 -3.45
N GLU A 56 23.76 0.67 -2.57
CA GLU A 56 22.61 0.63 -1.66
C GLU A 56 21.31 1.06 -2.34
N LEU A 57 20.18 0.52 -1.86
CA LEU A 57 18.85 0.97 -2.26
C LEU A 57 18.38 2.10 -1.35
N ALA A 58 18.10 3.26 -1.95
CA ALA A 58 17.43 4.37 -1.28
C ALA A 58 15.93 4.26 -1.48
N PHE A 59 15.16 4.18 -0.38
CA PHE A 59 13.71 4.24 -0.41
C PHE A 59 13.22 5.65 -0.76
N MET A 60 12.25 5.75 -1.67
CA MET A 60 11.73 7.03 -2.17
C MET A 60 10.21 7.18 -1.97
N GLY A 61 9.52 6.10 -1.62
CA GLY A 61 8.08 6.10 -1.44
C GLY A 61 7.47 4.77 -1.84
N ARG A 62 6.14 4.70 -1.83
CA ARG A 62 5.38 3.50 -2.17
C ARG A 62 4.30 3.84 -3.19
N LYS A 63 4.19 2.98 -4.20
CA LYS A 63 3.08 2.84 -5.11
C LYS A 63 2.03 1.94 -4.46
N GLY A 64 0.84 2.50 -4.23
CA GLY A 64 -0.25 1.84 -3.49
C GLY A 64 -0.50 2.50 -2.14
N GLY A 65 -1.74 2.42 -1.64
CA GLY A 65 -2.27 3.26 -0.56
C GLY A 65 -2.01 2.79 0.88
N TYR A 66 -1.09 1.86 1.11
CA TYR A 66 -0.84 1.36 2.46
C TYR A 66 0.30 2.09 3.17
N VAL A 67 0.14 2.21 4.48
CA VAL A 67 1.07 2.87 5.39
C VAL A 67 1.63 1.89 6.41
N LYS A 68 2.75 2.27 7.04
CA LYS A 68 3.28 1.56 8.21
C LYS A 68 3.03 2.38 9.46
N ILE A 69 2.23 1.84 10.37
CA ILE A 69 1.91 2.45 11.66
C ILE A 69 2.39 1.49 12.75
N ARG A 70 3.38 1.91 13.54
CA ARG A 70 3.94 1.13 14.67
C ARG A 70 4.31 -0.32 14.29
N GLY A 71 4.80 -0.53 13.07
CA GLY A 71 5.19 -1.85 12.55
C GLY A 71 4.08 -2.62 11.83
N TYR A 72 2.83 -2.17 11.91
CA TYR A 72 1.70 -2.76 11.20
C TYR A 72 1.58 -2.21 9.79
N ARG A 73 1.33 -3.11 8.82
CA ARG A 73 0.94 -2.74 7.46
C ARG A 73 -0.57 -2.48 7.45
N VAL A 74 -0.97 -1.25 7.17
CA VAL A 74 -2.37 -0.83 7.20
C VAL A 74 -2.77 -0.31 5.82
N GLU A 75 -3.80 -0.91 5.22
CA GLU A 75 -4.39 -0.45 3.97
C GLU A 75 -5.49 0.58 4.31
N LEU A 76 -5.20 1.88 4.18
CA LEU A 76 -6.16 2.93 4.61
C LEU A 76 -7.48 2.89 3.82
N GLU A 77 -7.42 2.46 2.56
CA GLU A 77 -8.60 2.24 1.73
C GLU A 77 -9.52 1.14 2.27
N GLU A 78 -8.98 0.15 2.99
CA GLU A 78 -9.80 -0.89 3.63
C GLU A 78 -10.65 -0.29 4.74
N ILE A 79 -10.05 0.54 5.59
CA ILE A 79 -10.75 1.27 6.65
C ILE A 79 -11.81 2.20 6.03
N ALA A 80 -11.45 2.95 4.99
CA ALA A 80 -12.39 3.84 4.30
C ALA A 80 -13.59 3.07 3.72
N LYS A 81 -13.36 1.91 3.09
CA LYS A 81 -14.43 1.05 2.55
C LYS A 81 -15.35 0.51 3.64
N VAL A 82 -14.79 0.11 4.78
CA VAL A 82 -15.59 -0.35 5.94
C VAL A 82 -16.46 0.79 6.46
N LEU A 83 -15.90 1.99 6.66
CA LEU A 83 -16.66 3.17 7.10
C LEU A 83 -17.76 3.54 6.12
N GLN A 84 -17.47 3.51 4.82
CA GLN A 84 -18.43 3.85 3.76
C GLN A 84 -19.52 2.77 3.56
N ALA A 85 -19.37 1.58 4.14
CA ALA A 85 -20.41 0.56 4.12
C ALA A 85 -21.51 0.83 5.18
N GLU A 86 -21.27 1.73 6.14
CA GLU A 86 -22.26 2.14 7.12
C GLU A 86 -23.35 3.01 6.49
N GLN A 87 -24.62 2.71 6.79
CA GLN A 87 -25.79 3.35 6.16
C GLN A 87 -25.87 4.88 6.33
N HIS A 88 -25.14 5.44 7.30
CA HIS A 88 -25.16 6.87 7.60
C HIS A 88 -23.97 7.62 7.00
N VAL A 89 -23.05 6.95 6.31
CA VAL A 89 -21.82 7.52 5.75
C VAL A 89 -21.90 7.53 4.23
N LYS A 90 -21.93 8.73 3.65
CA LYS A 90 -21.94 8.94 2.20
C LYS A 90 -20.55 8.80 1.60
N TYR A 91 -19.56 9.44 2.24
CA TYR A 91 -18.16 9.38 1.86
C TYR A 91 -17.27 9.23 3.08
N ALA A 92 -16.16 8.50 2.93
CA ALA A 92 -15.13 8.37 3.95
C ALA A 92 -13.74 8.51 3.32
N VAL A 93 -12.89 9.31 3.95
CA VAL A 93 -11.46 9.42 3.62
C VAL A 93 -10.66 9.15 4.88
N VAL A 94 -9.66 8.27 4.77
CA VAL A 94 -8.81 7.88 5.89
C VAL A 94 -7.37 8.24 5.58
N LEU A 95 -6.72 8.93 6.52
CA LEU A 95 -5.36 9.42 6.39
C LEU A 95 -4.52 8.97 7.60
N GLU A 96 -3.22 8.84 7.37
CA GLU A 96 -2.25 8.66 8.44
C GLU A 96 -1.50 9.96 8.67
N LYS A 97 -1.32 10.33 9.94
CA LYS A 97 -0.45 11.43 10.35
C LYS A 97 0.20 11.11 11.68
N ASN A 98 1.53 11.20 11.73
CA ASN A 98 2.34 10.98 12.93
C ASN A 98 2.04 9.64 13.64
N GLN A 99 1.91 8.57 12.87
CA GLN A 99 1.57 7.22 13.33
C GLN A 99 0.15 7.10 13.93
N ASN A 100 -0.77 8.01 13.58
CA ASN A 100 -2.17 7.95 13.98
C ASN A 100 -3.07 7.96 12.76
N ILE A 101 -4.23 7.31 12.88
CA ILE A 101 -5.24 7.23 11.82
C ILE A 101 -6.34 8.25 12.10
N PHE A 102 -6.64 9.05 11.09
CA PHE A 102 -7.73 10.02 11.08
C PHE A 102 -8.72 9.62 10.00
N ALA A 103 -10.00 9.52 10.38
CA ALA A 103 -11.10 9.32 9.44
C ALA A 103 -11.96 10.58 9.36
N PHE A 104 -12.21 11.03 8.13
CA PHE A 104 -13.12 12.13 7.81
C PHE A 104 -14.33 11.52 7.08
N VAL A 105 -15.53 11.79 7.58
CA VAL A 105 -16.78 11.23 7.05
C VAL A 105 -17.74 12.33 6.64
N GLU A 106 -18.40 12.17 5.50
CA GLU A 106 -19.58 12.95 5.11
C GLU A 106 -20.83 12.13 5.42
N PRO A 107 -21.76 12.63 6.25
CA PRO A 107 -22.98 11.89 6.55
C PRO A 107 -24.00 11.98 5.41
N GLU A 108 -24.83 10.93 5.27
CA GLU A 108 -25.82 10.79 4.19
C GLU A 108 -26.83 11.95 4.13
N ASN A 109 -27.22 12.50 5.29
CA ASN A 109 -28.25 13.54 5.38
C ASN A 109 -27.72 14.98 5.33
N GLY A 110 -26.44 15.19 4.96
CA GLY A 110 -25.88 16.53 4.76
C GLY A 110 -25.79 17.42 6.01
N SER A 111 -26.11 16.88 7.19
CA SER A 111 -25.85 17.55 8.48
C SER A 111 -24.35 17.69 8.65
N SER A 112 -23.81 18.87 8.35
CA SER A 112 -22.38 19.15 8.41
C SER A 112 -21.85 19.12 9.85
N LEU A 113 -21.50 17.94 10.33
CA LEU A 113 -20.57 17.77 11.45
C LEU A 113 -19.40 16.96 10.90
N LEU A 114 -18.29 17.64 10.62
CA LEU A 114 -17.00 16.97 10.47
C LEU A 114 -16.61 16.49 11.88
N GLU A 115 -17.06 15.30 12.25
CA GLU A 115 -16.59 14.66 13.46
C GLU A 115 -15.24 13.98 13.17
N GLU A 116 -14.18 14.47 13.80
CA GLU A 116 -12.88 13.82 13.78
C GLU A 116 -12.94 12.56 14.66
N TYR A 117 -12.98 11.39 14.03
CA TYR A 117 -12.82 10.13 14.74
C TYR A 117 -11.33 9.74 14.75
N MET A 118 -10.72 9.78 15.94
CA MET A 118 -9.37 9.29 16.17
C MET A 118 -9.42 7.79 16.41
N LEU A 119 -8.96 7.00 15.45
CA LEU A 119 -8.86 5.54 15.58
C LEU A 119 -7.46 5.17 16.09
N SER A 120 -7.39 4.58 17.28
CA SER A 120 -6.16 4.00 17.82
C SER A 120 -5.96 2.59 17.28
N VAL A 121 -4.89 2.37 16.51
CA VAL A 121 -4.38 1.02 16.26
C VAL A 121 -3.53 0.61 17.47
N CYS A 122 -4.02 -0.38 18.23
CA CYS A 122 -3.34 -0.99 19.38
C CYS A 122 -1.98 -1.58 19.01
#